data_AF-A0A2N1PVS1-F1
#
_entry.id   AF-A0A2N1PVS1-F1
#
_cell.length_a   1.000
_cell.length_b   1.000
_cell.length_c   1.000
_cell.angle_alpha   90.00
_cell.angle_beta   90.00
_cell.angle_gamma   90.00
#
_symmetry.space_group_name_H-M   'P 1'
#
loop_
_entity.id
_entity.type
_entity.pdbx_description
1 polymer ?
#
loop_
_entity_poly.entity_id
_entity_poly.type
_entity_poly.pdbx_seq_one_letter_code
_entity_poly.pdbx_strand_id
1 'polypeptide(L)'
;MKKILSVVFVLLAVLTLSACAQRRDHAPQILGVDATKTIQVGEAFDPMDGVTAEDREDGDLTDSITVDGWEEGDENSPGSYDIIYSVTDSNGQTTRVTLVLTVEGDVPLPSITGFNATPTFYIGSGTYDPLQGVTVTDQIDDELTAEVLGTYNLEVPGTYTIRLRATNSAGGRTTVTIILTVMESPVPFELTTAPVTITLWHAMGQDNTALLNKYARSFEAKMAADHGANVTVVIAESAGNYNTLRSNMINAITAGSYPNLVQGYPDHVAEYLNGKVVVNLDPYINSDNWGLNGDDAFEDIIEAYREENSQYDLNGTFYSLPFNKSTEVMIYNKTVFDELELTPPATWQDLIAMAPTLRNHAYANGQTASTFMPAAYDSDGNAFITFTRQFGGQYTAINFTNMRGQYLWHTNANTFSAMQFLKTNNNVITLPNFWDQDYASTPFVNGQVYVTIGSSAGVRYNIPGGISTGLGSTFQIGVAPVPYNADRPNDRAVIQQGTNVSLLNKGDRQ
;
A
#
# COMPACT_ATOMS: atom_id res chain seq x y z
N MET A 1 -75.37 35.08 14.12
CA MET A 1 -74.41 33.96 14.11
C MET A 1 -73.88 33.83 12.70
N LYS A 2 -72.63 34.23 12.49
CA LYS A 2 -71.96 34.42 11.20
C LYS A 2 -70.63 33.65 11.24
N LYS A 3 -70.30 32.97 10.13
CA LYS A 3 -68.99 32.43 9.70
C LYS A 3 -68.55 31.12 10.39
N ILE A 4 -68.45 29.98 9.69
CA ILE A 4 -67.62 29.58 8.53
C ILE A 4 -66.19 29.22 8.93
N LEU A 5 -65.80 28.01 8.51
CA LEU A 5 -64.48 27.50 8.11
C LEU A 5 -63.87 26.39 8.99
N SER A 6 -63.47 25.32 8.30
CA SER A 6 -62.50 24.28 8.69
C SER A 6 -63.05 22.99 9.27
N VAL A 7 -63.68 22.13 8.44
CA VAL A 7 -63.41 20.67 8.37
C VAL A 7 -63.91 20.17 7.01
N VAL A 8 -63.09 20.31 5.97
CA VAL A 8 -63.19 19.57 4.70
C VAL A 8 -61.78 19.02 4.45
N PHE A 9 -61.67 17.76 4.02
CA PHE A 9 -60.48 16.91 3.93
C PHE A 9 -60.14 16.05 5.15
N VAL A 10 -61.09 15.21 5.57
CA VAL A 10 -60.79 13.94 6.25
C VAL A 10 -61.66 12.87 5.61
N LEU A 11 -61.42 12.52 4.33
CA LEU A 11 -61.93 11.27 3.72
C LEU A 11 -61.43 10.99 2.28
N LEU A 12 -60.16 11.23 1.94
CA LEU A 12 -59.61 10.73 0.65
C LEU A 12 -58.08 10.79 0.58
N ALA A 13 -57.37 9.98 1.38
CA ALA A 13 -55.93 9.74 1.19
C ALA A 13 -55.41 8.48 1.92
N VAL A 14 -56.25 7.45 2.08
CA VAL A 14 -55.83 6.15 2.60
C VAL A 14 -56.44 5.08 1.72
N LEU A 15 -55.85 4.87 0.54
CA LEU A 15 -55.96 3.70 -0.35
C LEU A 15 -55.36 4.05 -1.72
N THR A 16 -54.02 4.11 -1.79
CA THR A 16 -53.15 3.81 -2.96
C THR A 16 -51.69 4.06 -2.57
N LEU A 17 -51.25 3.48 -1.46
CA LEU A 17 -49.86 3.04 -1.33
C LEU A 17 -49.88 1.54 -1.63
N SER A 18 -50.10 1.20 -2.91
CA SER A 18 -49.74 -0.14 -3.37
C SER A 18 -48.24 -0.28 -3.15
N ALA A 19 -47.91 -1.24 -2.30
CA ALA A 19 -46.58 -1.70 -1.97
C ALA A 19 -45.62 -1.66 -3.18
N CYS A 20 -44.65 -0.75 -3.13
CA CYS A 20 -43.27 -1.05 -3.53
C CYS A 20 -42.45 -1.20 -2.26
N ALA A 21 -42.80 -2.19 -1.43
CA ALA A 21 -41.77 -2.85 -0.65
C ALA A 21 -41.01 -3.68 -1.69
N GLN A 22 -39.84 -3.20 -2.14
CA GLN A 22 -38.95 -3.96 -3.01
C GLN A 22 -38.75 -5.32 -2.31
N ARG A 23 -39.27 -6.40 -2.90
CA ARG A 23 -39.02 -7.74 -2.37
C ARG A 23 -37.51 -7.88 -2.35
N ARG A 24 -36.98 -8.37 -1.23
CA ARG A 24 -35.56 -8.69 -1.14
C ARG A 24 -35.33 -9.83 -2.13
N ASP A 25 -34.62 -9.52 -3.20
CA ASP A 25 -34.29 -10.46 -4.26
C ASP A 25 -33.12 -11.33 -3.81
N HIS A 26 -33.13 -12.61 -4.19
CA HIS A 26 -32.04 -13.55 -3.90
C HIS A 26 -31.18 -13.75 -5.15
N ALA A 27 -29.87 -13.86 -4.96
CA ALA A 27 -29.01 -14.22 -6.09
C ALA A 27 -29.26 -15.68 -6.49
N PRO A 28 -29.15 -16.02 -7.79
CA PRO A 28 -29.38 -17.36 -8.28
C PRO A 28 -28.37 -18.35 -7.70
N GLN A 29 -28.67 -19.65 -7.71
CA GLN A 29 -27.76 -20.72 -7.27
C GLN A 29 -27.42 -21.64 -8.44
N ILE A 30 -26.15 -22.02 -8.55
CA ILE A 30 -25.67 -23.05 -9.49
C ILE A 30 -25.40 -24.32 -8.69
N LEU A 31 -25.93 -25.45 -9.16
CA LEU A 31 -25.83 -26.76 -8.54
C LEU A 31 -25.16 -27.76 -9.49
N GLY A 32 -24.61 -28.84 -8.94
CA GLY A 32 -24.01 -29.93 -9.75
C GLY A 32 -22.57 -29.68 -10.21
N VAL A 33 -21.93 -28.59 -9.77
CA VAL A 33 -20.52 -28.29 -10.08
C VAL A 33 -19.63 -28.73 -8.93
N ASP A 34 -18.78 -29.73 -9.17
CA ASP A 34 -17.71 -30.10 -8.25
C ASP A 34 -16.60 -29.04 -8.24
N ALA A 35 -15.92 -28.86 -7.11
CA ALA A 35 -14.82 -27.91 -7.02
C ALA A 35 -13.61 -28.33 -7.87
N THR A 36 -13.40 -29.65 -8.02
CA THR A 36 -12.29 -30.23 -8.77
C THR A 36 -12.72 -31.49 -9.50
N LYS A 37 -12.21 -31.72 -10.71
CA LYS A 37 -12.40 -32.98 -11.46
C LYS A 37 -11.11 -33.33 -12.18
N THR A 38 -10.91 -34.62 -12.42
CA THR A 38 -9.76 -35.12 -13.18
C THR A 38 -10.24 -36.02 -14.31
N ILE A 39 -9.68 -35.84 -15.49
CA ILE A 39 -9.87 -36.70 -16.66
C ILE A 39 -8.50 -37.09 -17.24
N GLN A 40 -8.43 -38.21 -17.96
CA GLN A 40 -7.23 -38.54 -18.72
C GLN A 40 -7.22 -37.78 -20.05
N VAL A 41 -6.02 -37.51 -20.59
CA VAL A 41 -5.90 -36.90 -21.92
C VAL A 41 -6.70 -37.69 -22.98
N GLY A 42 -7.54 -36.98 -23.73
CA GLY A 42 -8.45 -37.50 -24.75
C GLY A 42 -9.76 -38.10 -24.21
N GLU A 43 -9.98 -38.12 -22.89
CA GLU A 43 -11.26 -38.51 -22.30
C GLU A 43 -12.31 -37.42 -22.54
N ALA A 44 -13.48 -37.82 -23.04
CA ALA A 44 -14.55 -36.88 -23.33
C ALA A 44 -15.06 -36.21 -22.04
N PHE A 45 -15.25 -34.90 -22.09
CA PHE A 45 -15.79 -34.13 -20.98
C PHE A 45 -16.79 -33.09 -21.49
N ASP A 46 -18.00 -33.14 -20.93
CA ASP A 46 -19.05 -32.14 -21.12
C ASP A 46 -19.16 -31.29 -19.85
N PRO A 47 -18.85 -29.99 -19.91
CA PRO A 47 -18.93 -29.12 -18.75
C PRO A 47 -20.36 -28.93 -18.22
N MET A 48 -21.40 -29.14 -19.03
CA MET A 48 -22.78 -28.96 -18.60
C MET A 48 -23.43 -30.23 -18.04
N ASP A 49 -22.72 -31.37 -18.03
CA ASP A 49 -23.27 -32.63 -17.52
C ASP A 49 -23.63 -32.53 -16.03
N GLY A 50 -24.93 -32.60 -15.73
CA GLY A 50 -25.47 -32.53 -14.37
C GLY A 50 -25.53 -31.14 -13.73
N VAL A 51 -25.17 -30.08 -14.45
CA VAL A 51 -25.18 -28.70 -13.95
C VAL A 51 -26.57 -28.06 -14.13
N THR A 52 -27.12 -27.48 -13.07
CA THR A 52 -28.41 -26.76 -13.10
C THR A 52 -28.31 -25.42 -12.38
N ALA A 53 -29.23 -24.49 -12.68
CA ALA A 53 -29.34 -23.24 -11.94
C ALA A 53 -30.78 -22.97 -11.53
N GLU A 54 -30.97 -22.52 -10.29
CA GLU A 54 -32.27 -22.17 -9.75
C GLU A 54 -32.20 -20.81 -9.04
N ASP A 55 -33.25 -20.02 -9.21
CA ASP A 55 -33.50 -18.82 -8.44
C ASP A 55 -34.88 -18.88 -7.77
N ARG A 56 -34.98 -18.27 -6.59
CA ARG A 56 -36.20 -18.32 -5.79
C ARG A 56 -37.33 -17.50 -6.42
N GLU A 57 -37.01 -16.39 -7.05
CA GLU A 57 -37.93 -15.45 -7.64
C GLU A 57 -38.16 -15.72 -9.13
N ASP A 58 -37.13 -16.16 -9.87
CA ASP A 58 -37.15 -16.39 -11.31
C ASP A 58 -37.32 -17.87 -11.73
N GLY A 59 -37.12 -18.83 -10.81
CA GLY A 59 -37.32 -20.26 -11.09
C GLY A 59 -36.09 -20.94 -11.71
N ASP A 60 -36.31 -21.83 -12.68
CA ASP A 60 -35.22 -22.56 -13.34
C ASP A 60 -34.48 -21.66 -14.34
N LEU A 61 -33.19 -21.47 -14.10
CA LEU A 61 -32.29 -20.65 -14.91
C LEU A 61 -31.20 -21.49 -15.60
N THR A 62 -31.35 -22.82 -15.66
CA THR A 62 -30.33 -23.74 -16.20
C THR A 62 -29.91 -23.38 -17.62
N ASP A 63 -30.86 -23.04 -18.49
CA ASP A 63 -30.57 -22.65 -19.88
C ASP A 63 -29.91 -21.26 -20.00
N SER A 64 -29.85 -20.50 -18.90
CA SER A 64 -29.19 -19.19 -18.82
C SER A 64 -27.77 -19.29 -18.27
N ILE A 65 -27.29 -20.49 -17.94
CA ILE A 65 -25.91 -20.70 -17.54
C ILE A 65 -24.99 -20.44 -18.73
N THR A 66 -23.96 -19.65 -18.48
CA THR A 66 -22.83 -19.45 -19.39
C THR A 66 -21.62 -20.20 -18.85
N VAL A 67 -20.95 -20.95 -19.72
CA VAL A 67 -19.70 -21.67 -19.41
C VAL A 67 -18.57 -20.99 -20.17
N ASP A 68 -17.53 -20.59 -19.45
CA ASP A 68 -16.28 -20.08 -19.99
C ASP A 68 -15.10 -20.89 -19.42
N GLY A 69 -13.94 -20.81 -20.06
CA GLY A 69 -12.74 -21.53 -19.62
C GLY A 69 -12.59 -22.96 -20.13
N TRP A 70 -13.47 -23.39 -21.01
CA TRP A 70 -13.41 -24.71 -21.66
C TRP A 70 -13.77 -24.63 -23.14
N GLU A 71 -12.94 -25.22 -24.00
CA GLU A 71 -13.13 -25.29 -25.46
C GLU A 71 -13.01 -26.75 -25.94
N GLU A 72 -13.76 -27.09 -26.99
CA GLU A 72 -13.62 -28.41 -27.63
C GLU A 72 -12.18 -28.61 -28.10
N GLY A 73 -11.56 -29.73 -27.67
CA GLY A 73 -10.17 -30.04 -27.95
C GLY A 73 -9.25 -29.85 -26.74
N ASP A 74 -9.67 -29.10 -25.71
CA ASP A 74 -8.91 -28.92 -24.47
C ASP A 74 -8.64 -30.25 -23.76
N GLU A 75 -9.54 -31.23 -23.89
CA GLU A 75 -9.35 -32.59 -23.36
C GLU A 75 -8.12 -33.30 -23.93
N ASN A 76 -7.59 -32.84 -25.06
CA ASN A 76 -6.40 -33.42 -25.70
C ASN A 76 -5.09 -32.80 -25.24
N SER A 77 -5.14 -31.78 -24.37
CA SER A 77 -3.95 -31.06 -23.89
C SER A 77 -3.83 -31.23 -22.37
N PRO A 78 -2.80 -31.94 -21.87
CA PRO A 78 -2.59 -32.07 -20.43
C PRO A 78 -2.42 -30.71 -19.76
N GLY A 79 -3.08 -30.51 -18.62
CA GLY A 79 -3.11 -29.20 -17.99
C GLY A 79 -4.16 -29.03 -16.90
N SER A 80 -4.18 -27.82 -16.35
CA SER A 80 -5.22 -27.36 -15.42
C SER A 80 -6.08 -26.29 -16.10
N TYR A 81 -7.40 -26.43 -15.98
CA TYR A 81 -8.39 -25.56 -16.60
C TYR A 81 -9.37 -25.05 -15.53
N ASP A 82 -9.49 -23.74 -15.42
CA ASP A 82 -10.53 -23.09 -14.61
C ASP A 82 -11.78 -22.92 -15.48
N ILE A 83 -12.81 -23.72 -15.21
CA ILE A 83 -14.09 -23.68 -15.93
C ILE A 83 -15.10 -22.90 -15.08
N ILE A 84 -15.62 -21.80 -15.61
CA ILE A 84 -16.45 -20.87 -14.87
C ILE A 84 -17.88 -20.93 -15.38
N TYR A 85 -18.78 -21.26 -14.47
CA TYR A 85 -20.22 -21.22 -14.66
C TYR A 85 -20.75 -19.90 -14.13
N SER A 86 -21.49 -19.16 -14.94
CA SER A 86 -22.10 -17.88 -14.54
C SER A 86 -23.57 -17.85 -14.94
N VAL A 87 -24.43 -17.42 -14.02
CA VAL A 87 -25.87 -17.22 -14.27
C VAL A 87 -26.32 -15.90 -13.66
N THR A 88 -27.12 -15.14 -14.40
CA THR A 88 -27.65 -13.83 -13.99
C THR A 88 -29.17 -13.89 -13.96
N ASP A 89 -29.76 -13.44 -12.86
CA ASP A 89 -31.21 -13.38 -12.68
C ASP A 89 -31.85 -12.17 -13.40
N SER A 90 -33.17 -12.05 -13.36
CA SER A 90 -33.89 -10.97 -14.05
C SER A 90 -33.67 -9.57 -13.44
N ASN A 91 -33.14 -9.50 -12.21
CA ASN A 91 -32.81 -8.27 -11.50
C ASN A 91 -31.31 -7.91 -11.58
N GLY A 92 -30.53 -8.71 -12.30
CA GLY A 92 -29.11 -8.47 -12.57
C GLY A 92 -28.14 -9.02 -11.52
N GLN A 93 -28.59 -9.80 -10.54
CA GLN A 93 -27.65 -10.46 -9.62
C GLN A 93 -27.03 -11.67 -10.33
N THR A 94 -25.72 -11.83 -10.18
CA THR A 94 -24.95 -12.87 -10.88
C THR A 94 -24.26 -13.77 -9.87
N THR A 95 -24.39 -15.08 -10.07
CA THR A 95 -23.65 -16.10 -9.31
C THR A 95 -22.63 -16.78 -10.21
N ARG A 96 -21.44 -17.03 -9.65
CA ARG A 96 -20.35 -17.73 -10.33
C ARG A 96 -19.85 -18.90 -9.50
N VAL A 97 -19.59 -20.02 -10.17
CA VAL A 97 -18.93 -21.20 -9.59
C VAL A 97 -17.79 -21.63 -10.52
N THR A 98 -16.67 -22.05 -9.95
CA THR A 98 -15.49 -22.48 -10.71
C THR A 98 -15.22 -23.96 -10.45
N LEU A 99 -15.06 -24.73 -11.52
CA LEU A 99 -14.51 -26.09 -11.52
C LEU A 99 -13.04 -26.02 -11.94
N VAL A 100 -12.15 -26.60 -11.14
CA VAL A 100 -10.76 -26.83 -11.54
C VAL A 100 -10.67 -28.23 -12.17
N LEU A 101 -10.61 -28.30 -13.50
CA LEU A 101 -10.45 -29.55 -14.23
C LEU A 101 -8.96 -29.83 -14.49
N THR A 102 -8.50 -31.01 -14.09
CA THR A 102 -7.16 -31.52 -14.42
C THR A 102 -7.25 -32.53 -15.55
N VAL A 103 -6.59 -32.24 -16.66
CA VAL A 103 -6.36 -33.22 -17.74
C VAL A 103 -4.98 -33.84 -17.49
N GLU A 104 -4.97 -35.09 -17.03
CA GLU A 104 -3.73 -35.80 -16.72
C GLU A 104 -3.01 -36.27 -17.99
N GLY A 105 -1.69 -36.05 -18.01
CA GLY A 105 -0.77 -36.53 -19.03
C GLY A 105 0.68 -36.41 -18.58
N ASP A 106 1.57 -37.12 -19.26
CA ASP A 106 2.99 -37.21 -18.90
C ASP A 106 3.82 -36.12 -19.60
N VAL A 107 3.45 -34.86 -19.36
CA VAL A 107 4.18 -33.68 -19.86
C VAL A 107 4.34 -32.64 -18.75
N PRO A 108 5.55 -32.07 -18.56
CA PRO A 108 5.74 -30.91 -17.69
C PRO A 108 4.82 -29.76 -18.10
N LEU A 109 4.21 -29.08 -17.12
CA LEU A 109 3.34 -27.93 -17.37
C LEU A 109 4.09 -26.62 -17.14
N PRO A 110 3.81 -25.57 -17.93
CA PRO A 110 4.33 -24.24 -17.67
C PRO A 110 3.71 -23.64 -16.40
N SER A 111 4.33 -22.62 -15.83
CA SER A 111 3.81 -21.86 -14.68
C SER A 111 3.60 -20.41 -15.06
N ILE A 112 2.42 -19.86 -14.74
CA ILE A 112 2.07 -18.45 -14.94
C ILE A 112 1.96 -17.80 -13.56
N THR A 113 2.71 -16.72 -13.33
CA THR A 113 2.75 -15.98 -12.06
C THR A 113 2.76 -14.46 -12.31
N GLY A 114 2.57 -13.66 -11.26
CA GLY A 114 2.68 -12.20 -11.33
C GLY A 114 1.43 -11.45 -11.85
N PHE A 115 0.33 -12.16 -12.12
CA PHE A 115 -0.95 -11.55 -12.53
C PHE A 115 -1.83 -11.15 -11.34
N ASN A 116 -2.71 -10.16 -11.53
CA ASN A 116 -3.81 -9.86 -10.60
C ASN A 116 -5.06 -10.62 -11.05
N ALA A 117 -5.58 -11.52 -10.20
CA ALA A 117 -6.75 -12.33 -10.52
C ALA A 117 -8.09 -11.58 -10.45
N THR A 118 -8.17 -10.46 -9.73
CA THR A 118 -9.43 -9.69 -9.55
C THR A 118 -9.20 -8.17 -9.61
N PRO A 119 -8.67 -7.64 -10.74
CA PRO A 119 -8.42 -6.22 -10.88
C PRO A 119 -9.73 -5.44 -11.04
N THR A 120 -9.73 -4.22 -10.53
CA THR A 120 -10.79 -3.24 -10.78
C THR A 120 -10.24 -2.16 -11.71
N PHE A 121 -10.94 -1.88 -12.79
CA PHE A 121 -10.66 -0.79 -13.71
C PHE A 121 -11.79 0.24 -13.64
N TYR A 122 -11.43 1.53 -13.59
CA TYR A 122 -12.39 2.62 -13.61
C TYR A 122 -12.40 3.27 -14.99
N ILE A 123 -13.59 3.51 -15.54
CA ILE A 123 -13.75 4.10 -16.87
C ILE A 123 -13.04 5.46 -16.92
N GLY A 124 -12.21 5.68 -17.94
CA GLY A 124 -11.39 6.90 -18.08
C GLY A 124 -10.14 6.94 -17.20
N SER A 125 -9.68 5.77 -16.72
CA SER A 125 -8.40 5.60 -16.04
C SER A 125 -7.30 5.04 -16.97
N GLY A 126 -7.31 5.42 -18.24
CA GLY A 126 -6.31 5.01 -19.23
C GLY A 126 -6.51 3.59 -19.80
N THR A 127 -5.43 2.83 -19.91
CA THR A 127 -5.42 1.48 -20.52
C THR A 127 -5.26 0.38 -19.49
N TYR A 128 -5.74 -0.83 -19.83
CA TYR A 128 -5.55 -2.04 -19.04
C TYR A 128 -4.91 -3.15 -19.88
N ASP A 129 -3.76 -3.66 -19.41
CA ASP A 129 -3.03 -4.79 -20.00
C ASP A 129 -3.06 -6.02 -19.05
N PRO A 130 -3.76 -7.11 -19.42
CA PRO A 130 -3.79 -8.35 -18.64
C PRO A 130 -2.43 -9.03 -18.46
N LEU A 131 -1.43 -8.71 -19.29
CA LEU A 131 -0.08 -9.26 -19.23
C LEU A 131 0.87 -8.44 -18.35
N GLN A 132 0.43 -7.31 -17.81
CA GLN A 132 1.28 -6.48 -16.95
C GLN A 132 1.74 -7.26 -15.71
N GLY A 133 3.06 -7.38 -15.54
CA GLY A 133 3.68 -8.12 -14.43
C GLY A 133 3.71 -9.65 -14.59
N VAL A 134 3.12 -10.19 -15.66
CA VAL A 134 3.03 -11.63 -15.89
C VAL A 134 4.38 -12.22 -16.23
N THR A 135 4.75 -13.28 -15.51
CA THR A 135 5.94 -14.09 -15.78
C THR A 135 5.52 -15.53 -16.06
N VAL A 136 6.05 -16.09 -17.15
CA VAL A 136 5.86 -17.50 -17.52
C VAL A 136 7.20 -18.23 -17.41
N THR A 137 7.21 -19.36 -16.72
CA THR A 137 8.39 -20.23 -16.61
C THR A 137 8.03 -21.64 -17.05
N ASP A 138 8.92 -22.31 -17.75
CA ASP A 138 8.71 -23.68 -18.23
C ASP A 138 10.00 -24.51 -18.11
N GLN A 139 9.88 -25.84 -18.09
CA GLN A 139 11.03 -26.75 -17.98
C GLN A 139 11.58 -27.21 -19.34
N ILE A 140 10.81 -27.01 -20.40
CA ILE A 140 11.07 -27.48 -21.77
C ILE A 140 11.51 -26.31 -22.65
N ASP A 141 10.82 -25.16 -22.53
CA ASP A 141 11.05 -23.97 -23.33
C ASP A 141 11.68 -22.85 -22.49
N ASP A 142 12.85 -22.35 -22.92
CA ASP A 142 13.56 -21.25 -22.24
C ASP A 142 12.83 -19.90 -22.40
N GLU A 143 12.08 -19.71 -23.49
CA GLU A 143 11.28 -18.51 -23.77
C GLU A 143 9.84 -18.90 -24.06
N LEU A 144 8.95 -18.67 -23.09
CA LEU A 144 7.52 -18.91 -23.22
C LEU A 144 6.74 -17.66 -22.78
N THR A 145 5.65 -17.36 -23.48
CA THR A 145 4.75 -16.23 -23.16
C THR A 145 3.32 -16.73 -23.02
N ALA A 146 2.51 -16.04 -22.22
CA ALA A 146 1.08 -16.30 -22.16
C ALA A 146 0.34 -15.57 -23.29
N GLU A 147 -0.68 -16.20 -23.86
CA GLU A 147 -1.67 -15.55 -24.70
C GLU A 147 -2.87 -15.09 -23.85
N VAL A 148 -3.49 -13.99 -24.26
CA VAL A 148 -4.71 -13.45 -23.63
C VAL A 148 -5.92 -13.94 -24.40
N LEU A 149 -6.87 -14.54 -23.69
CA LEU A 149 -8.14 -15.02 -24.23
C LEU A 149 -9.31 -14.30 -23.56
N GLY A 150 -10.45 -14.33 -24.25
CA GLY A 150 -11.63 -13.59 -23.87
C GLY A 150 -11.62 -12.17 -24.43
N THR A 151 -12.72 -11.45 -24.19
CA THR A 151 -12.88 -10.05 -24.62
C THR A 151 -13.40 -9.23 -23.46
N TYR A 152 -12.92 -8.00 -23.35
CA TYR A 152 -13.36 -7.06 -22.33
C TYR A 152 -13.62 -5.68 -22.94
N ASN A 153 -14.45 -4.89 -22.27
CA ASN A 153 -14.77 -3.53 -22.70
C ASN A 153 -14.58 -2.56 -21.52
N LEU A 154 -13.58 -1.69 -21.66
CA LEU A 154 -13.19 -0.71 -20.64
C LEU A 154 -14.14 0.50 -20.55
N GLU A 155 -15.12 0.60 -21.45
CA GLU A 155 -16.11 1.69 -21.49
C GLU A 155 -17.47 1.29 -20.95
N VAL A 156 -17.67 0.00 -20.65
CA VAL A 156 -18.96 -0.53 -20.21
C VAL A 156 -18.78 -1.16 -18.83
N PRO A 157 -19.46 -0.63 -17.79
CA PRO A 157 -19.43 -1.24 -16.46
C PRO A 157 -19.87 -2.70 -16.53
N GLY A 158 -19.14 -3.57 -15.87
CA GLY A 158 -19.36 -5.00 -15.97
C GLY A 158 -18.22 -5.81 -15.38
N THR A 159 -18.41 -7.12 -15.40
CA THR A 159 -17.37 -8.07 -15.02
C THR A 159 -17.01 -8.89 -16.25
N TYR A 160 -15.72 -8.94 -16.57
CA TYR A 160 -15.18 -9.60 -17.75
C TYR A 160 -14.24 -10.72 -17.31
N THR A 161 -14.43 -11.90 -17.87
CA THR A 161 -13.52 -13.03 -17.68
C THR A 161 -12.44 -12.98 -18.76
N ILE A 162 -11.19 -12.90 -18.32
CA ILE A 162 -10.00 -12.94 -19.17
C ILE A 162 -9.21 -14.17 -18.75
N ARG A 163 -8.64 -14.90 -19.71
CA ARG A 163 -7.79 -16.06 -19.42
C ARG A 163 -6.40 -15.84 -19.97
N LEU A 164 -5.39 -16.15 -19.17
CA LEU A 164 -4.01 -16.20 -19.63
C LEU A 164 -3.64 -17.67 -19.83
N ARG A 165 -3.22 -18.03 -21.04
CA ARG A 165 -2.89 -19.41 -21.41
C ARG A 165 -1.45 -19.50 -21.88
N ALA A 166 -0.69 -20.43 -21.31
CA ALA A 166 0.65 -20.78 -21.77
C ALA A 166 0.63 -22.26 -22.20
N THR A 167 1.11 -22.54 -23.41
CA THR A 167 1.23 -23.90 -23.95
C THR A 167 2.66 -24.12 -24.40
N ASN A 168 3.36 -25.09 -23.82
CA ASN A 168 4.74 -25.40 -24.18
C ASN A 168 4.80 -26.30 -25.43
N SER A 169 6.00 -26.48 -25.97
CA SER A 169 6.26 -27.23 -27.20
C SER A 169 5.91 -28.73 -27.12
N ALA A 170 5.78 -29.28 -25.89
CA ALA A 170 5.31 -30.65 -25.66
C ALA A 170 3.78 -30.77 -25.55
N GLY A 171 3.04 -29.65 -25.63
CA GLY A 171 1.58 -29.60 -25.52
C GLY A 171 1.05 -29.51 -24.10
N GLY A 172 1.93 -29.36 -23.09
CA GLY A 172 1.53 -29.08 -21.71
C GLY A 172 0.99 -27.66 -21.59
N ARG A 173 -0.16 -27.50 -20.91
CA ARG A 173 -0.89 -26.24 -20.86
C ARG A 173 -1.24 -25.83 -19.44
N THR A 174 -1.06 -24.55 -19.16
CA THR A 174 -1.56 -23.90 -17.95
C THR A 174 -2.43 -22.71 -18.33
N THR A 175 -3.63 -22.66 -17.76
CA THR A 175 -4.54 -21.54 -17.90
C THR A 175 -4.82 -20.96 -16.53
N VAL A 176 -4.78 -19.63 -16.41
CA VAL A 176 -5.18 -18.91 -15.20
C VAL A 176 -6.25 -17.87 -15.55
N THR A 177 -7.14 -17.61 -14.61
CA THR A 177 -8.25 -16.67 -14.82
C THR A 177 -8.00 -15.30 -14.16
N ILE A 178 -8.41 -14.25 -14.87
CA ILE A 178 -8.57 -12.89 -14.38
C ILE A 178 -10.05 -12.50 -14.49
N ILE A 179 -10.64 -12.04 -13.39
CA ILE A 179 -11.98 -11.45 -13.36
C ILE A 179 -11.82 -9.93 -13.26
N LEU A 180 -11.82 -9.27 -14.42
CA LEU A 180 -11.73 -7.81 -14.51
C LEU A 180 -13.09 -7.19 -14.17
N THR A 181 -13.12 -6.33 -13.15
CA THR A 181 -14.32 -5.52 -12.83
C THR A 181 -14.15 -4.12 -13.40
N VAL A 182 -14.94 -3.75 -14.40
CA VAL A 182 -15.00 -2.38 -14.93
C VAL A 182 -16.11 -1.62 -14.21
N MET A 183 -15.79 -0.47 -13.64
CA MET A 183 -16.70 0.37 -12.88
C MET A 183 -16.75 1.79 -13.43
N GLU A 184 -17.87 2.48 -13.27
CA GLU A 184 -17.90 3.93 -13.46
C GLU A 184 -16.90 4.60 -12.52
N SER A 185 -16.13 5.55 -13.06
CA SER A 185 -15.18 6.31 -12.25
C SER A 185 -15.93 7.23 -11.27
N PRO A 186 -15.51 7.27 -9.99
CA PRO A 186 -16.02 8.25 -9.04
C PRO A 186 -15.49 9.67 -9.31
N VAL A 187 -14.56 9.83 -10.26
CA VAL A 187 -13.96 11.12 -10.61
C VAL A 187 -14.85 11.85 -11.61
N PRO A 188 -15.32 13.07 -11.30
CA PRO A 188 -16.18 13.81 -12.20
C PRO A 188 -15.40 14.34 -13.42
N PHE A 189 -16.07 14.43 -14.57
CA PHE A 189 -15.47 15.02 -15.77
C PHE A 189 -15.29 16.54 -15.64
N GLU A 190 -16.22 17.21 -14.96
CA GLU A 190 -16.19 18.65 -14.69
C GLU A 190 -16.19 18.91 -13.18
N LEU A 191 -15.46 19.93 -12.75
CA LEU A 191 -15.43 20.34 -11.35
C LEU A 191 -16.62 21.23 -11.02
N THR A 192 -17.19 21.06 -9.82
CA THR A 192 -18.24 21.95 -9.32
C THR A 192 -17.73 23.37 -9.09
N THR A 193 -18.56 24.36 -9.41
CA THR A 193 -18.34 25.76 -9.05
C THR A 193 -19.03 26.16 -7.74
N ALA A 194 -19.77 25.24 -7.12
CA ALA A 194 -20.35 25.46 -5.80
C ALA A 194 -19.22 25.63 -4.76
N PRO A 195 -19.45 26.36 -3.65
CA PRO A 195 -18.46 26.48 -2.59
C PRO A 195 -18.11 25.11 -1.98
N VAL A 196 -16.83 24.73 -2.04
CA VAL A 196 -16.29 23.49 -1.47
C VAL A 196 -15.32 23.84 -0.33
N THR A 197 -15.43 23.15 0.80
CA THR A 197 -14.47 23.25 1.91
C THR A 197 -13.75 21.93 2.12
N ILE A 198 -12.42 21.96 2.07
CA ILE A 198 -11.54 20.81 2.29
C ILE A 198 -10.79 21.03 3.60
N THR A 199 -10.91 20.11 4.55
CA THR A 199 -10.18 20.16 5.82
C THR A 199 -9.05 19.13 5.82
N LEU A 200 -7.84 19.57 6.18
CA LEU A 200 -6.67 18.72 6.42
C LEU A 200 -6.31 18.69 7.90
N TRP A 201 -6.29 17.49 8.50
CA TRP A 201 -5.69 17.27 9.82
C TRP A 201 -4.24 16.84 9.71
N HIS A 202 -3.38 17.43 10.54
CA HIS A 202 -1.93 17.22 10.50
C HIS A 202 -1.28 17.30 11.89
N ALA A 203 -0.01 16.88 11.98
CA ALA A 203 0.80 16.96 13.20
C ALA A 203 2.06 17.83 13.04
N MET A 204 2.21 18.50 11.90
CA MET A 204 3.33 19.40 11.61
C MET A 204 3.52 20.52 12.65
N GLY A 205 4.79 20.88 12.91
CA GLY A 205 5.16 22.04 13.74
C GLY A 205 4.96 23.37 13.03
N GLN A 206 5.12 24.49 13.76
CA GLN A 206 4.73 25.84 13.34
C GLN A 206 5.23 26.26 11.94
N ASP A 207 6.52 26.07 11.64
CA ASP A 207 7.10 26.47 10.34
C ASP A 207 6.45 25.68 9.18
N ASN A 208 6.26 24.39 9.38
CA ASN A 208 5.62 23.52 8.40
C ASN A 208 4.12 23.82 8.27
N THR A 209 3.44 24.19 9.36
CA THR A 209 2.05 24.68 9.33
C THR A 209 1.94 25.97 8.51
N ALA A 210 2.91 26.88 8.63
CA ALA A 210 2.93 28.09 7.82
C ALA A 210 3.11 27.78 6.31
N LEU A 211 3.94 26.79 5.98
CA LEU A 211 4.09 26.29 4.60
C LEU A 211 2.81 25.64 4.08
N LEU A 212 2.17 24.77 4.87
CA LEU A 212 0.88 24.16 4.53
C LEU A 212 -0.17 25.22 4.20
N ASN A 213 -0.28 26.25 5.03
CA ASN A 213 -1.20 27.36 4.79
C ASN A 213 -0.85 28.15 3.51
N LYS A 214 0.43 28.28 3.16
CA LYS A 214 0.85 28.88 1.89
C LYS A 214 0.45 28.02 0.70
N TYR A 215 0.63 26.70 0.78
CA TYR A 215 0.24 25.77 -0.29
C TYR A 215 -1.27 25.71 -0.46
N ALA A 216 -2.05 25.68 0.63
CA ALA A 216 -3.51 25.81 0.62
C ALA A 216 -3.97 27.01 -0.20
N ARG A 217 -3.47 28.22 0.11
CA ARG A 217 -3.81 29.45 -0.65
C ARG A 217 -3.39 29.39 -2.12
N SER A 218 -2.24 28.76 -2.40
CA SER A 218 -1.75 28.63 -3.78
C SER A 218 -2.65 27.69 -4.58
N PHE A 219 -3.09 26.60 -3.96
CA PHE A 219 -4.05 25.66 -4.53
C PHE A 219 -5.41 26.32 -4.76
N GLU A 220 -5.98 27.01 -3.77
CA GLU A 220 -7.24 27.75 -3.91
C GLU A 220 -7.20 28.73 -5.10
N ALA A 221 -6.12 29.52 -5.21
CA ALA A 221 -5.94 30.47 -6.30
C ALA A 221 -5.83 29.78 -7.67
N LYS A 222 -5.11 28.65 -7.75
CA LYS A 222 -4.98 27.86 -8.98
C LYS A 222 -6.33 27.26 -9.39
N MET A 223 -7.08 26.67 -8.45
CA MET A 223 -8.40 26.10 -8.73
C MET A 223 -9.40 27.16 -9.22
N ALA A 224 -9.38 28.36 -8.65
CA ALA A 224 -10.21 29.46 -9.11
C ALA A 224 -9.80 29.97 -10.49
N ALA A 225 -8.49 30.11 -10.76
CA ALA A 225 -7.98 30.66 -12.01
C ALA A 225 -8.13 29.69 -13.19
N ASP A 226 -7.83 28.42 -12.98
CA ASP A 226 -7.76 27.43 -14.06
C ASP A 226 -9.11 26.72 -14.29
N HIS A 227 -9.95 26.64 -13.25
CA HIS A 227 -11.17 25.84 -13.29
C HIS A 227 -12.44 26.60 -12.82
N GLY A 228 -12.32 27.87 -12.40
CA GLY A 228 -13.47 28.62 -11.87
C GLY A 228 -14.08 28.03 -10.59
N ALA A 229 -13.35 27.11 -9.92
CA ALA A 229 -13.83 26.41 -8.74
C ALA A 229 -13.71 27.30 -7.49
N ASN A 230 -14.73 27.25 -6.63
CA ASN A 230 -14.74 28.00 -5.37
C ASN A 230 -14.33 27.08 -4.21
N VAL A 231 -13.02 26.92 -4.04
CA VAL A 231 -12.46 26.01 -3.02
C VAL A 231 -11.90 26.81 -1.84
N THR A 232 -12.16 26.33 -0.62
CA THR A 232 -11.52 26.78 0.62
C THR A 232 -10.83 25.59 1.28
N VAL A 233 -9.54 25.72 1.60
CA VAL A 233 -8.74 24.68 2.26
C VAL A 233 -8.45 25.13 3.69
N VAL A 234 -8.97 24.37 4.65
CA VAL A 234 -8.77 24.56 6.08
C VAL A 234 -7.66 23.65 6.56
N ILE A 235 -6.52 24.25 6.89
CA ILE A 235 -5.44 23.57 7.61
C ILE A 235 -5.77 23.60 9.10
N ALA A 236 -6.10 22.45 9.68
CA ALA A 236 -6.47 22.36 11.09
C ALA A 236 -5.30 22.70 12.01
N GLU A 237 -5.59 23.00 13.27
CA GLU A 237 -4.53 23.15 14.28
C GLU A 237 -3.73 21.85 14.41
N SER A 238 -2.42 21.99 14.61
CA SER A 238 -1.54 20.84 14.73
C SER A 238 -1.91 19.98 15.94
N ALA A 239 -2.02 18.67 15.71
CA ALA A 239 -2.16 17.68 16.77
C ALA A 239 -0.89 17.52 17.65
N GLY A 240 0.20 18.23 17.31
CA GLY A 240 1.46 18.24 18.04
C GLY A 240 2.36 17.04 17.81
N ASN A 241 1.79 15.84 17.65
CA ASN A 241 2.51 14.63 17.25
C ASN A 241 1.59 13.64 16.53
N TYR A 242 2.21 12.70 15.80
CA TYR A 242 1.49 11.73 14.96
C TYR A 242 0.64 10.73 15.75
N ASN A 243 1.05 10.33 16.96
CA ASN A 243 0.27 9.42 17.81
C ASN A 243 -1.02 10.08 18.30
N THR A 244 -0.93 11.33 18.73
CA THR A 244 -2.11 12.13 19.12
C THR A 244 -3.04 12.34 17.93
N LEU A 245 -2.50 12.67 16.74
CA LEU A 245 -3.30 12.76 15.52
C LEU A 245 -4.03 11.44 15.22
N ARG A 246 -3.33 10.30 15.33
CA ARG A 246 -3.91 8.98 15.13
C ARG A 246 -5.05 8.68 16.09
N SER A 247 -4.85 8.90 17.39
CA SER A 247 -5.91 8.68 18.39
C SER A 247 -7.13 9.57 18.14
N ASN A 248 -6.90 10.85 17.80
CA ASN A 248 -7.98 11.78 17.44
C ASN A 248 -8.76 11.29 16.21
N MET A 249 -8.04 10.79 15.20
CA MET A 249 -8.64 10.28 13.98
C MET A 249 -9.50 9.03 14.24
N ILE A 250 -9.02 8.05 15.01
CA ILE A 250 -9.82 6.84 15.37
C ILE A 250 -11.13 7.23 16.08
N ASN A 251 -11.07 8.18 17.00
CA ASN A 251 -12.26 8.69 17.69
C ASN A 251 -13.20 9.41 16.72
N ALA A 252 -12.67 10.22 15.80
CA ALA A 252 -13.45 10.94 14.80
C ALA A 252 -14.12 10.01 13.78
N ILE A 253 -13.45 8.94 13.35
CA ILE A 253 -14.02 7.86 12.53
C ILE A 253 -15.24 7.26 13.23
N THR A 254 -15.07 6.87 14.50
CA THR A 254 -16.14 6.28 15.31
C THR A 254 -17.33 7.23 15.47
N ALA A 255 -17.07 8.53 15.57
CA ALA A 255 -18.10 9.57 15.71
C ALA A 255 -18.69 10.08 14.38
N GLY A 256 -18.15 9.67 13.23
CA GLY A 256 -18.55 10.22 11.91
C GLY A 256 -18.10 11.67 11.66
N SER A 257 -17.18 12.20 12.47
CA SER A 257 -16.76 13.62 12.49
C SER A 257 -15.33 13.86 12.00
N TYR A 258 -14.83 13.00 11.12
CA TYR A 258 -13.48 13.07 10.54
C TYR A 258 -13.35 14.15 9.43
N PRO A 259 -12.11 14.57 9.11
CA PRO A 259 -11.82 15.55 8.05
C PRO A 259 -11.97 14.96 6.63
N ASN A 260 -11.65 15.75 5.60
CA ASN A 260 -11.52 15.25 4.23
C ASN A 260 -10.16 14.59 4.00
N LEU A 261 -9.09 15.19 4.55
CA LEU A 261 -7.71 14.72 4.41
C LEU A 261 -7.08 14.54 5.79
N VAL A 262 -6.25 13.51 5.93
CA VAL A 262 -5.49 13.29 7.16
C VAL A 262 -4.06 12.85 6.84
N GLN A 263 -3.10 13.47 7.52
CA GLN A 263 -1.71 13.04 7.54
C GLN A 263 -1.55 11.82 8.44
N GLY A 264 -0.85 10.78 7.99
CA GLY A 264 -0.63 9.58 8.80
C GLY A 264 0.55 8.73 8.35
N TYR A 265 1.08 7.91 9.24
CA TYR A 265 2.00 6.85 8.85
C TYR A 265 1.26 5.68 8.19
N PRO A 266 1.94 4.79 7.45
CA PRO A 266 1.29 3.64 6.83
C PRO A 266 0.49 2.76 7.80
N ASP A 267 0.99 2.53 9.01
CA ASP A 267 0.29 1.77 10.04
C ASP A 267 -0.97 2.50 10.54
N HIS A 268 -1.00 3.83 10.48
CA HIS A 268 -2.21 4.60 10.78
C HIS A 268 -3.29 4.40 9.70
N VAL A 269 -2.89 4.40 8.43
CA VAL A 269 -3.80 4.18 7.29
C VAL A 269 -4.44 2.79 7.39
N ALA A 270 -3.64 1.77 7.71
CA ALA A 270 -4.14 0.40 7.97
C ALA A 270 -5.22 0.38 9.06
N GLU A 271 -5.08 1.18 10.11
CA GLU A 271 -6.11 1.28 11.15
C GLU A 271 -7.38 2.00 10.67
N TYR A 272 -7.24 3.07 9.89
CA TYR A 272 -8.36 3.84 9.37
C TYR A 272 -9.20 3.05 8.35
N LEU A 273 -8.57 2.13 7.60
CA LEU A 273 -9.25 1.23 6.67
C LEU A 273 -10.30 0.35 7.36
N ASN A 274 -10.12 0.00 8.64
CA ASN A 274 -11.14 -0.73 9.41
C ASN A 274 -12.46 0.07 9.54
N GLY A 275 -12.37 1.40 9.50
CA GLY A 275 -13.53 2.29 9.51
C GLY A 275 -14.27 2.38 8.17
N LYS A 276 -13.70 1.82 7.09
CA LYS A 276 -14.22 1.93 5.71
C LYS A 276 -14.44 3.39 5.25
N VAL A 277 -13.57 4.28 5.74
CA VAL A 277 -13.63 5.72 5.43
C VAL A 277 -12.54 6.17 4.46
N VAL A 278 -11.45 5.42 4.34
CA VAL A 278 -10.34 5.77 3.45
C VAL A 278 -10.71 5.44 2.01
N VAL A 279 -10.48 6.39 1.10
CA VAL A 279 -10.86 6.29 -0.30
C VAL A 279 -9.81 5.54 -1.11
N ASN A 280 -10.25 4.70 -2.05
CA ASN A 280 -9.39 4.14 -3.09
C ASN A 280 -8.96 5.29 -4.03
N LEU A 281 -7.65 5.54 -4.10
CA LEU A 281 -7.07 6.63 -4.91
C LEU A 281 -6.76 6.22 -6.35
N ASP A 282 -6.78 4.94 -6.72
CA ASP A 282 -6.48 4.47 -8.07
C ASP A 282 -7.25 5.23 -9.17
N PRO A 283 -8.60 5.41 -9.08
CA PRO A 283 -9.32 6.17 -10.10
C PRO A 283 -8.91 7.63 -10.19
N TYR A 284 -8.46 8.23 -9.09
CA TYR A 284 -8.01 9.62 -9.03
C TYR A 284 -6.60 9.77 -9.59
N ILE A 285 -5.68 8.87 -9.22
CA ILE A 285 -4.30 8.85 -9.70
C ILE A 285 -4.29 8.64 -11.21
N ASN A 286 -5.07 7.68 -11.70
CA ASN A 286 -5.04 7.26 -13.10
C ASN A 286 -6.02 8.04 -13.99
N SER A 287 -6.75 9.02 -13.47
CA SER A 287 -7.75 9.76 -14.26
C SER A 287 -7.12 10.46 -15.46
N ASP A 288 -7.66 10.25 -16.67
CA ASP A 288 -7.16 10.91 -17.87
C ASP A 288 -7.30 12.45 -17.82
N ASN A 289 -8.31 12.94 -17.09
CA ASN A 289 -8.60 14.37 -16.98
C ASN A 289 -7.87 15.06 -15.81
N TRP A 290 -7.75 14.36 -14.67
CA TRP A 290 -7.34 14.97 -13.40
C TRP A 290 -6.20 14.26 -12.69
N GLY A 291 -5.73 13.15 -13.27
CA GLY A 291 -4.73 12.28 -12.67
C GLY A 291 -3.31 12.81 -12.73
N LEU A 292 -2.41 12.02 -12.16
CA LEU A 292 -0.98 12.31 -12.10
C LEU A 292 -0.32 11.76 -13.36
N ASN A 293 -0.45 12.52 -14.46
CA ASN A 293 0.00 12.16 -15.81
C ASN A 293 0.92 13.24 -16.39
N GLY A 294 1.69 12.88 -17.43
CA GLY A 294 2.51 13.84 -18.19
C GLY A 294 3.64 14.44 -17.37
N ASP A 295 3.69 15.78 -17.28
CA ASP A 295 4.73 16.49 -16.52
C ASP A 295 4.59 16.28 -15.00
N ASP A 296 3.39 15.91 -14.53
CA ASP A 296 3.09 15.60 -13.12
C ASP A 296 2.89 14.09 -12.91
N ALA A 297 3.56 13.26 -13.73
CA ALA A 297 3.40 11.81 -13.70
C ALA A 297 3.64 11.20 -12.32
N PHE A 298 2.81 10.23 -11.94
CA PHE A 298 2.95 9.50 -10.67
C PHE A 298 4.34 8.85 -10.53
N GLU A 299 4.91 8.40 -11.65
CA GLU A 299 6.22 7.77 -11.76
C GLU A 299 7.38 8.71 -11.41
N ASP A 300 7.19 10.04 -11.43
CA ASP A 300 8.20 11.02 -11.01
C ASP A 300 8.41 11.05 -9.48
N ILE A 301 7.49 10.44 -8.73
CA ILE A 301 7.70 10.15 -7.31
C ILE A 301 8.73 9.02 -7.17
N ILE A 302 9.42 8.88 -6.04
CA ILE A 302 10.30 7.71 -5.84
C ILE A 302 9.44 6.44 -5.70
N GLU A 303 9.81 5.36 -6.39
CA GLU A 303 9.07 4.09 -6.41
C GLU A 303 8.78 3.55 -5.00
N ALA A 304 9.79 3.42 -4.16
CA ALA A 304 9.62 2.98 -2.77
C ALA A 304 8.71 3.90 -1.94
N TYR A 305 8.55 5.17 -2.34
CA TYR A 305 7.58 6.07 -1.70
C TYR A 305 6.17 5.72 -2.15
N ARG A 306 5.95 5.44 -3.43
CA ARG A 306 4.64 5.01 -3.94
C ARG A 306 4.20 3.69 -3.32
N GLU A 307 5.01 2.64 -3.44
CA GLU A 307 4.65 1.25 -3.06
C GLU A 307 4.19 1.11 -1.60
N GLU A 308 4.70 1.95 -0.70
CA GLU A 308 4.28 1.99 0.70
C GLU A 308 2.78 2.30 0.88
N ASN A 309 2.16 2.94 -0.11
CA ASN A 309 0.76 3.36 -0.08
C ASN A 309 -0.21 2.31 -0.63
N SER A 310 0.29 1.18 -1.17
CA SER A 310 -0.51 0.12 -1.80
C SER A 310 -0.48 -1.22 -1.06
N GLN A 311 0.21 -1.32 0.06
CA GLN A 311 0.47 -2.59 0.77
C GLN A 311 -0.72 -3.20 1.55
N TYR A 312 -1.94 -2.65 1.39
CA TYR A 312 -3.07 -2.93 2.29
C TYR A 312 -4.00 -4.05 1.80
N ASP A 313 -3.92 -4.42 0.52
CA ASP A 313 -4.67 -5.51 -0.08
C ASP A 313 -3.87 -6.21 -1.20
N LEU A 314 -4.44 -7.27 -1.77
CA LEU A 314 -3.82 -8.05 -2.85
C LEU A 314 -3.78 -7.31 -4.18
N ASN A 315 -4.63 -6.30 -4.37
CA ASN A 315 -4.73 -5.57 -5.63
C ASN A 315 -3.67 -4.48 -5.73
N GLY A 316 -2.98 -4.16 -4.63
CA GLY A 316 -2.06 -3.03 -4.60
C GLY A 316 -2.79 -1.70 -4.65
N THR A 317 -3.99 -1.63 -4.07
CA THR A 317 -4.82 -0.41 -4.10
C THR A 317 -4.13 0.74 -3.36
N PHE A 318 -4.00 1.90 -3.99
CA PHE A 318 -3.43 3.09 -3.34
C PHE A 318 -4.46 3.74 -2.39
N TYR A 319 -4.15 3.78 -1.09
CA TYR A 319 -5.01 4.38 -0.05
C TYR A 319 -4.45 5.68 0.55
N SER A 320 -3.27 6.08 0.10
CA SER A 320 -2.63 7.34 0.47
C SER A 320 -1.64 7.78 -0.61
N LEU A 321 -1.14 9.01 -0.50
CA LEU A 321 -0.03 9.50 -1.33
C LEU A 321 1.15 9.92 -0.46
N PRO A 322 2.41 9.74 -0.93
CA PRO A 322 3.59 10.23 -0.22
C PRO A 322 3.49 11.73 0.03
N PHE A 323 3.78 12.17 1.25
CA PHE A 323 3.64 13.58 1.61
C PHE A 323 4.93 14.20 2.14
N ASN A 324 5.47 13.70 3.26
CA ASN A 324 6.77 14.13 3.77
C ASN A 324 7.56 12.91 4.21
N LYS A 325 8.50 12.51 3.36
CA LYS A 325 9.31 11.30 3.54
C LYS A 325 10.68 11.63 4.12
N SER A 326 11.24 10.67 4.83
CA SER A 326 12.62 10.68 5.30
C SER A 326 13.21 9.28 5.19
N THR A 327 14.52 9.17 5.22
CA THR A 327 15.22 7.89 5.39
C THR A 327 16.27 8.08 6.49
N GLU A 328 16.83 7.00 7.02
CA GLU A 328 17.94 7.13 7.96
C GLU A 328 19.25 7.41 7.23
N VAL A 329 20.08 8.23 7.86
CA VAL A 329 21.42 8.57 7.38
C VAL A 329 22.41 8.41 8.52
N MET A 330 23.66 8.14 8.17
CA MET A 330 24.76 8.23 9.12
C MET A 330 25.24 9.68 9.18
N ILE A 331 25.31 10.22 10.39
CA ILE A 331 25.86 11.53 10.68
C ILE A 331 27.11 11.30 11.53
N TYR A 332 28.22 11.94 11.18
CA TYR A 332 29.49 11.74 11.87
C TYR A 332 30.18 13.06 12.17
N ASN A 333 31.01 13.06 13.21
CA ASN A 333 31.85 14.20 13.56
C ASN A 333 32.99 14.31 12.53
N LYS A 334 32.78 15.11 11.49
CA LYS A 334 33.72 15.26 10.39
C LYS A 334 35.06 15.80 10.85
N THR A 335 35.07 16.75 11.80
CA THR A 335 36.31 17.30 12.35
C THR A 335 37.18 16.20 12.96
N VAL A 336 36.60 15.31 13.76
CA VAL A 336 37.34 14.18 14.36
C VAL A 336 37.79 13.18 13.29
N PHE A 337 36.95 12.89 12.30
CA PHE A 337 37.32 12.00 11.20
C PHE A 337 38.48 12.56 10.37
N ASP A 338 38.47 13.85 10.06
CA ASP A 338 39.57 14.52 9.35
C ASP A 338 40.86 14.52 10.18
N GLU A 339 40.78 14.80 11.49
CA GLU A 339 41.93 14.79 12.41
C GLU A 339 42.60 13.40 12.49
N LEU A 340 41.79 12.35 12.48
CA LEU A 340 42.25 10.96 12.55
C LEU A 340 42.54 10.35 11.17
N GLU A 341 42.43 11.14 10.10
CA GLU A 341 42.57 10.69 8.71
C GLU A 341 41.66 9.47 8.37
N LEU A 342 40.45 9.44 8.95
CA LEU A 342 39.46 8.38 8.77
C LEU A 342 38.46 8.72 7.68
N THR A 343 38.10 7.71 6.90
CA THR A 343 36.93 7.78 6.02
C THR A 343 35.67 7.32 6.76
N PRO A 344 34.48 7.87 6.44
CA PRO A 344 33.21 7.37 6.97
C PRO A 344 33.06 5.86 6.71
N PRO A 345 32.69 5.03 7.71
CA PRO A 345 32.58 3.58 7.53
C PRO A 345 31.48 3.24 6.54
N ALA A 346 31.79 2.38 5.56
CA ALA A 346 30.79 1.87 4.64
C ALA A 346 30.00 0.70 5.26
N THR A 347 30.63 -0.06 6.16
CA THR A 347 30.03 -1.23 6.81
C THR A 347 30.04 -1.14 8.33
N TRP A 348 29.16 -1.89 8.99
CA TRP A 348 29.17 -2.01 10.45
C TRP A 348 30.49 -2.60 10.96
N GLN A 349 31.08 -3.52 10.20
CA GLN A 349 32.38 -4.11 10.47
C GLN A 349 33.50 -3.07 10.42
N ASP A 350 33.47 -2.11 9.47
CA ASP A 350 34.41 -0.98 9.43
C ASP A 350 34.29 -0.12 10.71
N LEU A 351 33.05 0.18 11.11
CA LEU A 351 32.77 0.95 12.33
C LEU A 351 33.29 0.24 13.60
N ILE A 352 33.09 -1.08 13.69
CA ILE A 352 33.62 -1.90 14.79
C ILE A 352 35.15 -1.90 14.79
N ALA A 353 35.76 -2.02 13.61
CA ALA A 353 37.22 -2.03 13.46
C ALA A 353 37.86 -0.69 13.88
N MET A 354 37.22 0.45 13.59
CA MET A 354 37.72 1.78 13.98
C MET A 354 37.37 2.20 15.42
N ALA A 355 36.47 1.48 16.10
CA ALA A 355 36.01 1.81 17.44
C ALA A 355 37.15 2.06 18.47
N PRO A 356 38.26 1.30 18.49
CA PRO A 356 39.38 1.57 19.40
C PRO A 356 40.02 2.95 19.15
N THR A 357 40.20 3.33 17.87
CA THR A 357 40.76 4.64 17.49
C THR A 357 39.86 5.78 17.97
N LEU A 358 38.55 5.67 17.74
CA LEU A 358 37.57 6.68 18.16
C LEU A 358 37.55 6.83 19.69
N ARG A 359 37.61 5.72 20.44
CA ARG A 359 37.69 5.77 21.92
C ARG A 359 38.95 6.45 22.41
N ASN A 360 40.11 6.11 21.85
CA ASN A 360 41.38 6.69 22.27
C ASN A 360 41.36 8.22 22.08
N HIS A 361 40.82 8.68 20.96
CA HIS A 361 40.62 10.11 20.71
C HIS A 361 39.66 10.73 21.75
N ALA A 362 38.50 10.12 21.98
CA ALA A 362 37.52 10.63 22.94
C ALA A 362 38.09 10.71 24.37
N TYR A 363 38.84 9.70 24.80
CA TYR A 363 39.43 9.65 26.14
C TYR A 363 40.56 10.66 26.32
N ALA A 364 41.36 10.90 25.27
CA ALA A 364 42.34 11.97 25.27
C ALA A 364 41.68 13.37 25.39
N ASN A 365 40.42 13.48 24.97
CA ASN A 365 39.61 14.69 25.00
C ASN A 365 38.59 14.72 26.16
N GLY A 366 38.86 13.99 27.25
CA GLY A 366 38.11 14.11 28.51
C GLY A 366 36.85 13.26 28.63
N GLN A 367 36.54 12.42 27.63
CA GLN A 367 35.51 11.39 27.77
C GLN A 367 36.04 10.16 28.54
N THR A 368 35.14 9.28 28.94
CA THR A 368 35.45 8.03 29.63
C THR A 368 34.63 6.88 29.04
N ALA A 369 34.96 5.64 29.42
CA ALA A 369 34.19 4.47 29.00
C ALA A 369 32.71 4.51 29.42
N SER A 370 32.36 5.26 30.48
CA SER A 370 30.97 5.45 30.93
C SER A 370 30.27 6.64 30.28
N THR A 371 30.99 7.50 29.56
CA THR A 371 30.40 8.71 28.96
C THR A 371 30.48 8.73 27.44
N PHE A 372 31.28 7.86 26.82
CA PHE A 372 31.46 7.80 25.38
C PHE A 372 31.22 6.43 24.77
N MET A 373 30.48 6.41 23.66
CA MET A 373 30.34 5.26 22.76
C MET A 373 30.69 5.67 21.32
N PRO A 374 31.31 4.80 20.51
CA PRO A 374 31.64 5.12 19.13
C PRO A 374 30.43 5.53 18.28
N ALA A 375 29.32 4.80 18.41
CA ALA A 375 28.10 5.04 17.65
C ALA A 375 26.81 4.89 18.46
N ALA A 376 25.78 5.63 18.05
CA ALA A 376 24.43 5.55 18.59
C ALA A 376 23.40 5.46 17.47
N TYR A 377 22.41 4.59 17.62
CA TYR A 377 21.27 4.49 16.72
C TYR A 377 20.08 5.19 17.38
N ASP A 378 19.45 6.15 16.71
CA ASP A 378 18.47 7.06 17.32
C ASP A 378 17.20 6.34 17.79
N SER A 379 16.71 5.36 17.02
CA SER A 379 15.52 4.56 17.33
C SER A 379 15.83 3.07 17.40
N ASP A 380 15.37 2.42 18.46
CA ASP A 380 15.48 0.98 18.69
C ASP A 380 14.64 0.16 17.68
N GLY A 381 13.41 0.57 17.40
CA GLY A 381 12.55 -0.05 16.39
C GLY A 381 13.13 0.05 14.98
N ASN A 382 13.68 1.21 14.61
CA ASN A 382 14.35 1.38 13.32
C ASN A 382 15.63 0.56 13.22
N ALA A 383 16.45 0.56 14.27
CA ALA A 383 17.64 -0.28 14.34
C ALA A 383 17.25 -1.76 14.13
N PHE A 384 16.22 -2.24 14.83
CA PHE A 384 15.72 -3.60 14.66
C PHE A 384 15.36 -3.90 13.20
N ILE A 385 14.61 -3.01 12.53
CA ILE A 385 14.18 -3.21 11.14
C ILE A 385 15.38 -3.18 10.18
N THR A 386 16.23 -2.15 10.27
CA THR A 386 17.39 -1.97 9.38
C THR A 386 18.37 -3.13 9.50
N PHE A 387 18.76 -3.51 10.72
CA PHE A 387 19.67 -4.65 10.93
C PHE A 387 19.03 -5.97 10.50
N THR A 388 17.73 -6.19 10.77
CA THR A 388 17.04 -7.39 10.31
C THR A 388 17.12 -7.53 8.79
N ARG A 389 16.81 -6.46 8.04
CA ARG A 389 16.86 -6.48 6.58
C ARG A 389 18.27 -6.65 6.05
N GLN A 390 19.26 -5.97 6.63
CA GLN A 390 20.67 -6.10 6.23
C GLN A 390 21.29 -7.47 6.53
N PHE A 391 20.66 -8.28 7.37
CA PHE A 391 21.03 -9.66 7.62
C PHE A 391 20.24 -10.65 6.76
N GLY A 392 19.37 -10.18 5.85
CA GLY A 392 18.46 -11.03 5.07
C GLY A 392 17.35 -11.65 5.93
N GLY A 393 17.02 -11.02 7.06
CA GLY A 393 15.97 -11.45 7.98
C GLY A 393 14.60 -10.88 7.66
N GLN A 394 13.59 -11.44 8.33
CA GLN A 394 12.20 -11.02 8.26
C GLN A 394 11.64 -10.84 9.68
N TYR A 395 10.72 -9.89 9.86
CA TYR A 395 10.17 -9.58 11.18
C TYR A 395 8.65 -9.72 11.27
N THR A 396 7.92 -9.22 10.29
CA THR A 396 6.46 -9.39 10.18
C THR A 396 6.07 -9.62 8.72
N ALA A 397 4.88 -10.18 8.53
CA ALA A 397 4.21 -10.30 7.23
C ALA A 397 2.69 -10.28 7.43
N ILE A 398 1.93 -10.17 6.35
CA ILE A 398 0.49 -10.43 6.33
C ILE A 398 0.23 -11.75 5.60
N ASN A 399 -0.61 -12.60 6.18
CA ASN A 399 -1.16 -13.74 5.46
C ASN A 399 -2.33 -13.24 4.62
N PHE A 400 -2.14 -13.08 3.32
CA PHE A 400 -3.20 -12.57 2.44
C PHE A 400 -4.40 -13.51 2.28
N THR A 401 -4.28 -14.80 2.63
CA THR A 401 -5.41 -15.74 2.60
C THR A 401 -6.44 -15.44 3.70
N ASN A 402 -5.99 -14.95 4.87
CA ASN A 402 -6.88 -14.68 6.00
C ASN A 402 -6.72 -13.28 6.61
N MET A 403 -5.91 -12.43 5.97
CA MET A 403 -5.54 -11.07 6.37
C MET A 403 -5.02 -10.94 7.81
N ARG A 404 -4.41 -12.00 8.36
CA ARG A 404 -3.80 -11.95 9.71
C ARG A 404 -2.32 -11.62 9.65
N GLY A 405 -1.88 -10.74 10.55
CA GLY A 405 -0.47 -10.47 10.77
C GLY A 405 0.28 -11.71 11.28
N GLN A 406 1.51 -11.88 10.80
CA GLN A 406 2.44 -12.95 11.18
C GLN A 406 3.66 -12.36 11.87
N TYR A 407 4.10 -13.00 12.96
CA TYR A 407 5.35 -12.69 13.63
C TYR A 407 6.44 -13.62 13.10
N LEU A 408 7.39 -13.08 12.34
CA LEU A 408 8.47 -13.86 11.71
C LEU A 408 9.78 -13.75 12.48
N TRP A 409 9.95 -12.68 13.26
CA TRP A 409 11.19 -12.37 13.97
C TRP A 409 11.64 -13.46 14.96
N HIS A 410 10.70 -14.23 15.53
CA HIS A 410 11.01 -15.21 16.57
C HIS A 410 11.43 -16.59 16.01
N THR A 411 11.26 -16.84 14.72
CA THR A 411 11.65 -18.10 14.04
C THR A 411 12.69 -17.89 12.94
N ASN A 412 12.90 -16.65 12.48
CA ASN A 412 13.84 -16.36 11.41
C ASN A 412 15.29 -16.31 11.93
N ALA A 413 16.14 -17.24 11.47
CA ALA A 413 17.53 -17.37 11.91
C ALA A 413 18.40 -16.14 11.55
N ASN A 414 18.12 -15.46 10.45
CA ASN A 414 18.83 -14.24 10.04
C ASN A 414 18.46 -13.07 10.94
N THR A 415 17.18 -12.95 11.33
CA THR A 415 16.73 -11.96 12.31
C THR A 415 17.40 -12.19 13.67
N PHE A 416 17.50 -13.45 14.12
CA PHE A 416 18.25 -13.78 15.33
C PHE A 416 19.73 -13.43 15.20
N SER A 417 20.35 -13.69 14.05
CA SER A 417 21.76 -13.36 13.77
C SER A 417 22.00 -11.84 13.83
N ALA A 418 21.07 -11.04 13.31
CA ALA A 418 21.12 -9.58 13.42
C ALA A 418 21.09 -9.11 14.88
N MET A 419 20.19 -9.68 15.70
CA MET A 419 20.10 -9.35 17.12
C MET A 419 21.32 -9.81 17.91
N GLN A 420 21.89 -10.97 17.56
CA GLN A 420 23.14 -11.44 18.15
C GLN A 420 24.33 -10.54 17.76
N PHE A 421 24.37 -10.03 16.53
CA PHE A 421 25.37 -9.05 16.10
C PHE A 421 25.30 -7.77 16.94
N LEU A 422 24.10 -7.19 17.10
CA LEU A 422 23.89 -6.00 17.94
C LEU A 422 24.26 -6.27 19.40
N LYS A 423 23.84 -7.39 19.96
CA LYS A 423 24.18 -7.80 21.34
C LYS A 423 25.69 -7.93 21.55
N THR A 424 26.39 -8.50 20.58
CA THR A 424 27.85 -8.72 20.66
C THR A 424 28.62 -7.41 20.56
N ASN A 425 28.10 -6.44 19.81
CA ASN A 425 28.75 -5.16 19.53
C ASN A 425 28.08 -3.98 20.26
N ASN A 426 27.33 -4.25 21.34
CA ASN A 426 26.58 -3.23 22.08
C ASN A 426 27.48 -2.21 22.81
N ASN A 427 28.77 -2.52 22.93
CA ASN A 427 29.77 -1.59 23.41
C ASN A 427 30.21 -0.60 22.33
N VAL A 428 29.99 -0.88 21.04
CA VAL A 428 30.33 0.02 19.91
C VAL A 428 29.11 0.79 19.46
N ILE A 429 27.99 0.08 19.25
CA ILE A 429 26.73 0.63 18.75
C ILE A 429 25.72 0.54 19.89
N THR A 430 25.25 1.70 20.36
CA THR A 430 24.30 1.79 21.47
C THR A 430 23.04 2.55 21.06
N LEU A 431 22.14 2.76 22.02
CA LEU A 431 20.93 3.58 21.90
C LEU A 431 21.06 4.83 22.81
N PRO A 432 20.24 5.88 22.60
CA PRO A 432 20.36 7.14 23.32
C PRO A 432 20.07 7.01 24.83
N ASN A 433 19.31 5.98 25.20
CA ASN A 433 19.02 5.63 26.60
C ASN A 433 20.27 5.31 27.43
N PHE A 434 21.42 5.01 26.81
CA PHE A 434 22.69 4.92 27.53
C PHE A 434 23.05 6.23 28.26
N TRP A 435 22.60 7.37 27.74
CA TRP A 435 22.79 8.71 28.33
C TRP A 435 21.50 9.30 28.92
N ASP A 436 20.48 8.48 29.19
CA ASP A 436 19.15 8.93 29.60
C ASP A 436 18.56 9.98 28.65
N GLN A 437 18.79 9.81 27.34
CA GLN A 437 18.26 10.68 26.29
C GLN A 437 17.23 9.95 25.43
N ASP A 438 16.32 10.72 24.85
CA ASP A 438 15.34 10.22 23.88
C ASP A 438 15.90 10.20 22.44
N TYR A 439 16.93 11.02 22.16
CA TYR A 439 17.49 11.19 20.82
C TYR A 439 19.02 11.10 20.85
N ALA A 440 19.61 10.46 19.83
CA ALA A 440 21.06 10.34 19.64
C ALA A 440 21.71 11.68 19.26
N SER A 441 20.93 12.66 18.82
CA SER A 441 21.44 13.99 18.49
C SER A 441 22.01 14.73 19.70
N THR A 442 21.38 14.61 20.88
CA THR A 442 21.87 15.21 22.12
C THR A 442 23.26 14.72 22.52
N PRO A 443 23.53 13.40 22.68
CA PRO A 443 24.88 12.94 22.98
C PRO A 443 25.88 13.23 21.85
N PHE A 444 25.42 13.29 20.59
CA PHE A 444 26.29 13.63 19.46
C PHE A 444 26.81 15.07 19.56
N VAL A 445 25.93 16.06 19.76
CA VAL A 445 26.35 17.47 19.91
C VAL A 445 27.23 17.69 21.15
N ASN A 446 27.07 16.84 22.17
CA ASN A 446 27.90 16.85 23.38
C ASN A 446 29.25 16.12 23.21
N GLY A 447 29.55 15.56 22.03
CA GLY A 447 30.78 14.81 21.78
C GLY A 447 30.87 13.49 22.56
N GLN A 448 29.74 12.98 23.04
CA GLN A 448 29.62 11.68 23.73
C GLN A 448 29.51 10.51 22.75
N VAL A 449 29.27 10.82 21.48
CA VAL A 449 29.29 9.87 20.37
C VAL A 449 29.80 10.57 19.12
N TYR A 450 30.52 9.84 18.26
CA TYR A 450 31.09 10.40 17.02
C TYR A 450 30.38 9.95 15.75
N VAL A 451 29.53 8.94 15.82
CA VAL A 451 28.69 8.47 14.73
C VAL A 451 27.26 8.28 15.24
N THR A 452 26.28 8.86 14.57
CA THR A 452 24.87 8.64 14.89
C THR A 452 24.10 8.24 13.64
N ILE A 453 23.14 7.35 13.80
CA ILE A 453 22.23 6.95 12.75
C ILE A 453 20.84 7.40 13.15
N GLY A 454 20.22 8.22 12.31
CA GLY A 454 18.89 8.74 12.56
C GLY A 454 18.26 9.34 11.30
N SER A 455 17.05 9.87 11.45
CA SER A 455 16.28 10.40 10.32
C SER A 455 17.01 11.55 9.60
N SER A 456 16.95 11.57 8.27
CA SER A 456 17.41 12.67 7.43
C SER A 456 16.73 14.00 7.78
N ALA A 457 15.48 13.97 8.25
CA ALA A 457 14.77 15.14 8.75
C ALA A 457 15.38 15.68 10.07
N GLY A 458 16.10 14.83 10.79
CA GLY A 458 16.75 15.13 12.07
C GLY A 458 18.19 15.62 11.97
N VAL A 459 18.80 15.65 10.77
CA VAL A 459 20.22 16.04 10.57
C VAL A 459 20.52 17.38 11.22
N ARG A 460 19.60 18.35 11.09
CA ARG A 460 19.77 19.71 11.64
C ARG A 460 19.95 19.75 13.16
N TYR A 461 19.43 18.77 13.90
CA TYR A 461 19.57 18.68 15.36
C TYR A 461 20.94 18.16 15.80
N ASN A 462 21.72 17.60 14.86
CA ASN A 462 23.06 17.12 15.12
C ASN A 462 24.12 18.21 14.93
N ILE A 463 23.74 19.43 14.54
CA ILE A 463 24.66 20.55 14.37
C ILE A 463 24.98 21.17 15.74
N PRO A 464 26.23 21.08 16.22
CA PRO A 464 26.61 21.65 17.51
C PRO A 464 26.44 23.18 17.51
N GLY A 465 25.91 23.73 18.61
CA GLY A 465 25.53 25.14 18.71
C GLY A 465 24.14 25.46 18.15
N GLY A 466 23.47 24.50 17.48
CA GLY A 466 22.14 24.71 16.91
C GLY A 466 22.13 25.61 15.66
N ILE A 467 20.95 25.75 15.04
CA ILE A 467 20.78 26.44 13.75
C ILE A 467 20.83 27.98 13.89
N SER A 468 20.58 28.53 15.09
CA SER A 468 20.33 29.99 15.27
C SER A 468 21.25 30.73 16.24
N THR A 469 22.24 30.11 16.88
CA THR A 469 22.88 30.77 18.04
C THR A 469 23.95 31.81 17.70
N GLY A 470 24.37 31.96 16.44
CA GLY A 470 25.44 32.91 16.09
C GLY A 470 26.80 32.62 16.77
N LEU A 471 26.88 31.51 17.51
CA LEU A 471 28.09 30.92 18.07
C LEU A 471 28.52 29.84 17.08
N GLY A 472 29.76 29.94 16.57
CA GLY A 472 30.28 28.97 15.61
C GLY A 472 30.12 27.54 16.10
N SER A 473 29.82 26.62 15.19
CA SER A 473 29.72 25.20 15.52
C SER A 473 31.01 24.69 16.14
N THR A 474 30.93 23.93 17.24
CA THR A 474 32.10 23.40 17.93
C THR A 474 32.84 22.33 17.12
N PHE A 475 32.17 21.71 16.14
CA PHE A 475 32.78 20.82 15.14
C PHE A 475 31.92 20.73 13.88
N GLN A 476 32.52 20.36 12.75
CA GLN A 476 31.79 20.11 11.51
C GLN A 476 31.17 18.71 11.52
N ILE A 477 29.96 18.58 10.97
CA ILE A 477 29.31 17.29 10.75
C ILE A 477 29.45 16.86 9.30
N GLY A 478 29.48 15.56 9.07
CA GLY A 478 29.29 14.97 7.75
C GLY A 478 28.07 14.06 7.74
N VAL A 479 27.51 13.84 6.56
CA VAL A 479 26.38 12.93 6.33
C VAL A 479 26.79 11.91 5.28
N ALA A 480 26.47 10.64 5.51
CA ALA A 480 26.73 9.55 4.58
C ALA A 480 25.60 8.49 4.65
N PRO A 481 25.55 7.53 3.72
CA PRO A 481 24.65 6.39 3.82
C PRO A 481 24.84 5.61 5.14
N VAL A 482 23.77 4.99 5.63
CA VAL A 482 23.85 4.07 6.77
C VAL A 482 24.80 2.92 6.44
N PRO A 483 25.70 2.50 7.36
CA PRO A 483 26.56 1.36 7.10
C PRO A 483 25.74 0.10 6.80
N TYR A 484 26.26 -0.76 5.92
CA TYR A 484 25.63 -2.05 5.61
C TYR A 484 26.40 -3.22 6.22
N ASN A 485 25.83 -4.42 6.14
CA ASN A 485 26.52 -5.64 6.57
C ASN A 485 27.54 -6.09 5.52
N ALA A 486 28.84 -6.05 5.86
CA ALA A 486 29.91 -6.44 4.94
C ALA A 486 29.78 -7.88 4.42
N ASP A 487 29.23 -8.79 5.24
CA ASP A 487 29.06 -10.20 4.91
C ASP A 487 27.87 -10.44 3.97
N ARG A 488 27.04 -9.40 3.73
CA ARG A 488 25.83 -9.47 2.89
C ARG A 488 25.70 -8.20 2.03
N PRO A 489 26.64 -7.96 1.08
CA PRO A 489 26.72 -6.71 0.33
C PRO A 489 25.56 -6.45 -0.62
N ASN A 490 24.75 -7.47 -0.92
CA ASN A 490 23.54 -7.37 -1.74
C ASN A 490 22.28 -7.06 -0.92
N ASP A 491 22.33 -7.21 0.40
CA ASP A 491 21.19 -6.99 1.30
C ASP A 491 21.20 -5.57 1.89
N ARG A 492 21.71 -4.58 1.14
CA ARG A 492 21.75 -3.19 1.63
C ARG A 492 20.34 -2.67 1.81
N ALA A 493 20.00 -2.29 3.03
CA ALA A 493 18.69 -1.79 3.38
C ALA A 493 18.82 -0.68 4.42
N VAL A 494 17.89 0.26 4.36
CA VAL A 494 17.68 1.28 5.38
C VAL A 494 16.19 1.53 5.48
N ILE A 495 15.68 1.76 6.68
CA ILE A 495 14.28 2.09 6.85
C ILE A 495 13.97 3.46 6.23
N GLN A 496 12.85 3.50 5.53
CA GLN A 496 12.18 4.72 5.11
C GLN A 496 11.10 5.06 6.13
N GLN A 497 10.95 6.35 6.39
CA GLN A 497 9.93 6.88 7.29
C GLN A 497 9.25 8.09 6.67
N GLY A 498 8.36 8.69 7.46
CA GLY A 498 7.62 9.86 7.08
C GLY A 498 6.19 9.51 6.69
N THR A 499 5.34 10.51 6.75
CA THR A 499 3.89 10.33 6.63
C THR A 499 3.41 10.50 5.19
N ASN A 500 2.27 9.91 4.96
CA ASN A 500 1.47 10.02 3.75
C ASN A 500 0.21 10.84 4.07
N VAL A 501 -0.56 11.16 3.05
CA VAL A 501 -1.88 11.77 3.19
C VAL A 501 -2.92 10.86 2.61
N SER A 502 -3.97 10.59 3.38
CA SER A 502 -5.15 9.82 2.94
C SER A 502 -6.32 10.76 2.69
N LEU A 503 -7.09 10.44 1.64
CA LEU A 503 -8.40 11.01 1.39
C LEU A 503 -9.47 10.17 2.09
N LEU A 504 -10.46 10.83 2.66
CA LEU A 504 -11.56 10.21 3.39
C LEU A 504 -12.88 10.48 2.67
N ASN A 505 -13.85 9.57 2.82
CA ASN A 505 -15.17 9.64 2.21
C ASN A 505 -16.11 10.66 2.88
N LYS A 506 -15.54 11.81 3.28
CA LYS A 506 -16.24 12.96 3.86
C LYS A 506 -16.53 13.98 2.76
N GLY A 507 -17.81 14.23 2.52
CA GLY A 507 -18.26 15.21 1.52
C GLY A 507 -19.60 14.79 0.91
N ASP A 508 -20.16 15.64 0.06
CA ASP A 508 -21.18 15.24 -0.90
C ASP A 508 -20.52 14.59 -2.13
N ARG A 509 -21.32 13.86 -2.92
CA ARG A 509 -20.87 13.21 -4.17
C ARG A 509 -20.66 14.23 -5.31
N GLN A 510 -20.99 15.51 -5.09
CA GLN A 510 -21.05 16.55 -6.13
C GLN A 510 -19.70 17.18 -6.43
#